data_AF-A0A354GKV0-F1
#
_entry.id   AF-A0A354GKV0-F1
#
_cell.length_a   1.000
_cell.length_b   1.000
_cell.length_c   1.000
_cell.angle_alpha   90.00
_cell.angle_beta   90.00
_cell.angle_gamma   90.00
#
_symmetry.space_group_name_H-M   'P 1'
#
loop_
_entity.id
_entity.type
_entity.pdbx_description
1 polymer ?
#
loop_
_entity_poly.entity_id
_entity_poly.type
_entity_poly.pdbx_seq_one_letter_code
_entity_poly.pdbx_strand_id
1 'polypeptide(L)'
;MITYELRNLEEARRFLLQGLWWQRAAAPTAATVRPALEWALQAASAGLALPPLGFIADLGEVAFGLDGVARPSAGVAVAALPINLMRTYEDHVLGKLYADWSFTRAAEALRRYEGRDRARGLAFLLSRFKERSGFDGVHFSPGVLKGLLEAAPEDLLRQGWESLRQDGVHQLNERLMQSLIAAARRTAEVLGPDDVAAVEAGDALADEGEQVARRQVRQAAAALEAALPRYGPRPRSGPHETPTRLLDEDAYPVGGFSSISTRGSIESLLHSQLAYMETDERPDLFDMKFLRDELLYYSRDENQFFRRRRTFVFVLQPDLTATRFKDAELPYQRGVLLLALMTTAMGKLTEWLSADALAFEVLFVGDGEERPLGPELALLKTLLREPITNRAVSLEHLATAQVAEHCANLARHSQCCCLVIAVDPPEWEARAVEVASLRIDGPRPVLAGADAEQFVVGADDAFDAWAVVLERLLRNWV
;
A
#
# COMPACT_ATOMS: atom_id res chain seq x y z
N MET A 1 -25.82 14.47 -15.36
CA MET A 1 -24.95 15.32 -14.53
C MET A 1 -24.92 16.70 -15.14
N ILE A 2 -25.50 17.66 -14.45
CA ILE A 2 -25.48 19.08 -14.78
C ILE A 2 -24.47 19.76 -13.85
N THR A 3 -23.62 20.59 -14.43
CA THR A 3 -22.67 21.41 -13.69
C THR A 3 -23.08 22.87 -13.82
N TYR A 4 -23.28 23.55 -12.70
CA TYR A 4 -23.59 24.98 -12.65
C TYR A 4 -22.31 25.77 -12.42
N GLU A 5 -22.27 27.02 -12.89
CA GLU A 5 -21.15 27.91 -12.68
C GLU A 5 -21.64 29.19 -11.98
N LEU A 6 -21.13 29.45 -10.77
CA LEU A 6 -21.39 30.69 -10.04
C LEU A 6 -20.21 31.64 -10.23
N ARG A 7 -20.39 32.65 -11.10
CA ARG A 7 -19.39 33.69 -11.36
C ARG A 7 -19.47 34.87 -10.40
N ASN A 8 -20.65 35.13 -9.83
CA ASN A 8 -20.84 36.18 -8.85
C ASN A 8 -20.33 35.71 -7.47
N LEU A 9 -19.37 36.44 -6.90
CA LEU A 9 -18.75 36.11 -5.60
C LEU A 9 -19.75 36.15 -4.44
N GLU A 10 -20.67 37.11 -4.43
CA GLU A 10 -21.69 37.23 -3.38
C GLU A 10 -22.69 36.08 -3.48
N GLU A 11 -23.07 35.69 -4.69
CA GLU A 11 -23.95 34.55 -4.93
C GLU A 11 -23.29 33.23 -4.50
N ALA A 12 -22.02 33.02 -4.84
CA ALA A 12 -21.24 31.87 -4.40
C ALA A 12 -21.09 31.83 -2.87
N ARG A 13 -20.83 32.97 -2.24
CA ARG A 13 -20.75 33.09 -0.78
C ARG A 13 -22.09 32.73 -0.14
N ARG A 14 -23.20 33.28 -0.65
CA ARG A 14 -24.55 32.96 -0.17
C ARG A 14 -24.87 31.48 -0.31
N PHE A 15 -24.58 30.89 -1.48
CA PHE A 15 -24.74 29.45 -1.72
C PHE A 15 -24.02 28.60 -0.67
N LEU A 16 -22.74 28.91 -0.39
CA LEU A 16 -21.93 28.17 0.58
C LEU A 16 -22.41 28.35 2.02
N LEU A 17 -22.67 29.59 2.45
CA LEU A 17 -23.08 29.89 3.82
C LEU A 17 -24.45 29.32 4.15
N GLN A 18 -25.41 29.43 3.23
CA GLN A 18 -26.69 28.76 3.40
C GLN A 18 -26.51 27.24 3.37
N GLY A 19 -25.58 26.74 2.54
CA GLY A 19 -25.25 25.32 2.41
C GLY A 19 -24.80 24.66 3.72
N LEU A 20 -24.11 25.37 4.62
CA LEU A 20 -23.71 24.84 5.94
C LEU A 20 -24.91 24.36 6.76
N TRP A 21 -26.04 25.06 6.66
CA TRP A 21 -27.26 24.73 7.41
C TRP A 21 -28.01 23.51 6.87
N TRP A 22 -27.54 22.93 5.77
CA TRP A 22 -28.04 21.66 5.24
C TRP A 22 -27.38 20.43 5.86
N GLN A 23 -26.40 20.62 6.76
CA GLN A 23 -25.75 19.55 7.52
C GLN A 23 -26.77 18.84 8.43
N ARG A 24 -26.84 17.51 8.39
CA ARG A 24 -27.79 16.68 9.15
C ARG A 24 -27.14 15.58 10.00
N ALA A 25 -25.91 15.16 9.69
CA ALA A 25 -25.17 14.20 10.50
C ALA A 25 -24.86 14.79 11.88
N ALA A 26 -24.43 16.05 11.91
CA ALA A 26 -24.24 16.85 13.11
C ALA A 26 -24.85 18.26 12.93
N ALA A 27 -25.23 18.90 14.04
CA ALA A 27 -25.64 20.31 13.97
C ALA A 27 -24.44 21.18 13.57
N PRO A 28 -24.61 22.18 12.69
CA PRO A 28 -23.53 23.05 12.32
C PRO A 28 -23.09 23.87 13.55
N THR A 29 -21.82 23.75 13.92
CA THR A 29 -21.21 24.51 15.03
C THR A 29 -19.93 25.19 14.56
N ALA A 30 -19.40 26.13 15.34
CA ALA A 30 -18.13 26.77 15.02
C ALA A 30 -16.99 25.77 14.77
N ALA A 31 -17.02 24.63 15.46
CA ALA A 31 -16.03 23.55 15.32
C ALA A 31 -16.14 22.80 13.99
N THR A 32 -17.34 22.65 13.41
CA THR A 32 -17.55 21.88 12.17
C THR A 32 -17.35 22.72 10.90
N VAL A 33 -17.48 24.04 10.99
CA VAL A 33 -17.39 24.95 9.83
C VAL A 33 -16.01 24.95 9.18
N ARG A 34 -14.94 25.10 9.96
CA ARG A 34 -13.57 25.17 9.41
C ARG A 34 -13.19 23.86 8.68
N PRO A 35 -13.35 22.66 9.27
CA PRO A 35 -13.12 21.41 8.56
C PRO A 35 -13.94 21.29 7.26
N ALA A 36 -15.24 21.62 7.30
CA ALA A 36 -16.10 21.55 6.12
C ALA A 36 -15.60 22.45 4.98
N LEU A 37 -15.16 23.68 5.30
CA LEU A 37 -14.59 24.60 4.32
C LEU A 37 -13.23 24.13 3.78
N GLU A 38 -12.38 23.54 4.62
CA GLU A 38 -11.10 22.97 4.20
C GLU A 38 -11.28 21.77 3.25
N TRP A 39 -12.24 20.89 3.55
CA TRP A 39 -12.60 19.76 2.68
C TRP A 39 -13.18 20.24 1.34
N ALA A 40 -14.09 21.20 1.38
CA ALA A 40 -14.65 21.81 0.18
C ALA A 40 -13.57 22.51 -0.65
N LEU A 41 -12.61 23.19 -0.01
CA LEU A 41 -11.51 23.86 -0.70
C LEU A 41 -10.60 22.85 -1.38
N GLN A 42 -10.29 21.74 -0.73
CA GLN A 42 -9.47 20.68 -1.30
C GLN A 42 -10.16 20.06 -2.52
N ALA A 43 -11.46 19.76 -2.42
CA ALA A 43 -12.25 19.23 -3.53
C ALA A 43 -12.39 20.23 -4.69
N ALA A 44 -12.68 21.50 -4.42
CA ALA A 44 -12.77 22.54 -5.46
C ALA A 44 -11.43 22.79 -6.15
N SER A 45 -10.33 22.76 -5.39
CA SER A 45 -8.97 22.93 -5.92
C SER A 45 -8.54 21.76 -6.81
N ALA A 46 -9.09 20.57 -6.57
CA ALA A 46 -8.95 19.41 -7.45
C ALA A 46 -9.90 19.47 -8.66
N GLY A 47 -10.56 20.60 -8.92
CA GLY A 47 -11.46 20.77 -10.06
C GLY A 47 -12.82 20.10 -9.90
N LEU A 48 -13.20 19.64 -8.69
CA LEU A 48 -14.49 18.99 -8.48
C LEU A 48 -15.63 20.02 -8.44
N ALA A 49 -16.71 19.76 -9.19
CA ALA A 49 -17.95 20.51 -9.06
C ALA A 49 -18.62 20.14 -7.72
N LEU A 50 -18.70 21.09 -6.80
CA LEU A 50 -19.08 20.81 -5.43
C LEU A 50 -20.59 20.58 -5.28
N PRO A 51 -21.00 19.58 -4.47
CA PRO A 51 -22.37 19.51 -3.94
C PRO A 51 -22.60 20.59 -2.86
N PRO A 52 -23.79 20.66 -2.26
CA PRO A 52 -24.07 21.53 -1.13
C PRO A 52 -23.08 21.30 0.02
N LEU A 53 -22.63 22.38 0.63
CA LEU A 53 -21.57 22.34 1.64
C LEU A 53 -21.96 21.47 2.86
N GLY A 54 -23.25 21.46 3.24
CA GLY A 54 -23.76 20.61 4.31
C GLY A 54 -23.56 19.12 4.04
N PHE A 55 -23.66 18.66 2.78
CA PHE A 55 -23.35 17.27 2.45
C PHE A 55 -21.86 16.96 2.56
N ILE A 56 -20.96 17.90 2.21
CA ILE A 56 -19.52 17.70 2.38
C ILE A 56 -19.19 17.60 3.88
N ALA A 57 -19.81 18.45 4.70
CA ALA A 57 -19.68 18.39 6.15
C ALA A 57 -20.17 17.03 6.67
N ASP A 58 -21.38 16.61 6.30
CA ASP A 58 -21.93 15.31 6.70
C ASP A 58 -21.06 14.12 6.26
N LEU A 59 -20.54 14.13 5.02
CA LEU A 59 -19.66 13.09 4.52
C LEU A 59 -18.40 12.97 5.40
N GLY A 60 -17.82 14.10 5.80
CA GLY A 60 -16.65 14.12 6.69
C GLY A 60 -16.99 13.70 8.12
N GLU A 61 -18.12 14.14 8.67
CA GLU A 61 -18.60 13.70 9.99
C GLU A 61 -18.74 12.17 10.05
N VAL A 62 -19.42 11.58 9.07
CA VAL A 62 -19.61 10.12 8.98
C VAL A 62 -18.28 9.41 8.77
N ALA A 63 -17.42 9.90 7.85
CA ALA A 63 -16.14 9.26 7.56
C ALA A 63 -15.23 9.22 8.80
N PHE A 64 -15.15 10.32 9.53
CA PHE A 64 -14.17 10.46 10.58
C PHE A 64 -14.69 10.16 11.99
N GLY A 65 -15.99 9.96 12.15
CA GLY A 65 -16.58 9.66 13.46
C GLY A 65 -16.26 10.75 14.48
N LEU A 66 -16.26 12.02 14.04
CA LEU A 66 -16.07 13.18 14.92
C LEU A 66 -17.16 13.25 16.00
N ASP A 67 -18.27 12.53 15.81
CA ASP A 67 -19.22 12.16 16.85
C ASP A 67 -18.87 10.82 17.50
N GLY A 68 -18.12 10.88 18.60
CA GLY A 68 -18.07 9.79 19.56
C GLY A 68 -19.45 9.59 20.20
N VAL A 69 -20.21 8.60 19.72
CA VAL A 69 -21.32 7.94 20.45
C VAL A 69 -22.57 8.81 20.74
N ALA A 70 -22.60 10.09 20.37
CA ALA A 70 -23.83 10.87 20.48
C ALA A 70 -24.82 10.43 19.38
N ARG A 71 -25.99 9.92 19.79
CA ARG A 71 -27.14 9.74 18.88
C ARG A 71 -27.32 11.01 18.04
N PRO A 72 -27.80 10.92 16.78
CA PRO A 72 -28.11 12.09 15.98
C PRO A 72 -28.95 13.04 16.84
N SER A 73 -28.34 14.16 17.24
CA SER A 73 -29.04 15.21 17.95
C SER A 73 -30.23 15.56 17.08
N ALA A 74 -31.44 15.59 17.64
CA ALA A 74 -32.63 16.07 16.93
C ALA A 74 -32.22 17.35 16.18
N GLY A 75 -32.12 17.26 14.85
CA GLY A 75 -31.43 18.27 14.07
C GLY A 75 -32.04 19.63 14.38
N VAL A 76 -31.20 20.68 14.47
CA VAL A 76 -31.69 22.04 14.70
C VAL A 76 -32.79 22.31 13.68
N ALA A 77 -34.00 22.59 14.16
CA ALA A 77 -35.14 22.84 13.29
C ALA A 77 -34.93 24.18 12.58
N VAL A 78 -34.37 24.14 11.37
CA VAL A 78 -34.23 25.31 10.52
C VAL A 78 -35.57 25.57 9.85
N ALA A 79 -36.33 26.53 10.36
CA ALA A 79 -37.70 26.81 9.91
C ALA A 79 -37.82 27.12 8.40
N ALA A 80 -36.73 27.59 7.77
CA ALA A 80 -36.70 27.92 6.34
C ALA A 80 -36.43 26.73 5.41
N LEU A 81 -36.03 25.56 5.92
CA LEU A 81 -35.67 24.40 5.09
C LEU A 81 -36.88 23.49 4.80
N PRO A 82 -36.99 22.92 3.59
CA PRO A 82 -38.07 21.98 3.27
C PRO A 82 -37.93 20.67 4.07
N ILE A 83 -38.78 20.48 5.09
CA ILE A 83 -38.71 19.34 6.03
C ILE A 83 -38.72 17.98 5.30
N ASN A 84 -39.59 17.82 4.29
CA ASN A 84 -39.69 16.58 3.55
C ASN A 84 -38.41 16.26 2.77
N LEU A 85 -37.74 17.30 2.23
CA LEU A 85 -36.47 17.13 1.53
C LEU A 85 -35.37 16.70 2.50
N MET A 86 -35.35 17.28 3.71
CA MET A 86 -34.35 16.96 4.74
C MET A 86 -34.48 15.52 5.20
N ARG A 87 -35.71 15.09 5.48
CA ARG A 87 -35.98 13.70 5.85
C ARG A 87 -35.60 12.72 4.75
N THR A 88 -35.95 13.03 3.50
CA THR A 88 -35.60 12.18 2.36
C THR A 88 -34.07 12.08 2.16
N TYR A 89 -33.35 13.17 2.43
CA TYR A 89 -31.89 13.17 2.44
C TYR A 89 -31.30 12.29 3.54
N GLU A 90 -31.79 12.42 4.78
CA GLU A 90 -31.37 11.56 5.90
C GLU A 90 -31.60 10.08 5.57
N ASP A 91 -32.80 9.73 5.08
CA ASP A 91 -33.19 8.36 4.80
C ASP A 91 -32.37 7.73 3.66
N HIS A 92 -32.12 8.47 2.57
CA HIS A 92 -31.54 7.90 1.35
C HIS A 92 -30.06 8.20 1.13
N VAL A 93 -29.55 9.32 1.63
CA VAL A 93 -28.13 9.68 1.47
C VAL A 93 -27.36 9.28 2.71
N LEU A 94 -27.72 9.80 3.89
CA LEU A 94 -27.00 9.44 5.12
C LEU A 94 -27.21 7.97 5.47
N GLY A 95 -28.46 7.47 5.40
CA GLY A 95 -28.76 6.06 5.61
C GLY A 95 -27.94 5.15 4.70
N LYS A 96 -27.65 5.58 3.46
CA LYS A 96 -26.77 4.86 2.54
C LYS A 96 -25.32 4.91 3.00
N LEU A 97 -24.77 6.08 3.32
CA LEU A 97 -23.38 6.20 3.80
C LEU A 97 -23.13 5.33 5.04
N TYR A 98 -24.09 5.27 5.96
CA TYR A 98 -23.99 4.42 7.17
C TYR A 98 -24.13 2.92 6.89
N ALA A 99 -24.95 2.53 5.91
CA ALA A 99 -25.18 1.12 5.59
C ALA A 99 -24.19 0.53 4.57
N ASP A 100 -23.48 1.39 3.82
CA ASP A 100 -22.59 0.98 2.75
C ASP A 100 -21.23 0.50 3.30
N TRP A 101 -20.93 -0.77 3.07
CA TRP A 101 -19.70 -1.41 3.54
C TRP A 101 -18.44 -0.81 2.90
N SER A 102 -18.53 -0.39 1.62
CA SER A 102 -17.39 0.17 0.88
C SER A 102 -17.00 1.52 1.47
N PHE A 103 -18.00 2.35 1.80
CA PHE A 103 -17.79 3.63 2.45
C PHE A 103 -17.23 3.45 3.87
N THR A 104 -17.80 2.53 4.66
CA THR A 104 -17.35 2.24 6.03
C THR A 104 -15.88 1.82 6.07
N ARG A 105 -15.46 0.93 5.16
CA ARG A 105 -14.08 0.44 5.07
C ARG A 105 -13.11 1.54 4.64
N ALA A 106 -13.49 2.35 3.65
CA ALA A 106 -12.68 3.49 3.24
C ALA A 106 -12.58 4.56 4.34
N ALA A 107 -13.66 4.81 5.08
CA ALA A 107 -13.69 5.72 6.23
C ALA A 107 -12.74 5.25 7.35
N GLU A 108 -12.70 3.95 7.65
CA GLU A 108 -11.76 3.37 8.62
C GLU A 108 -10.30 3.58 8.19
N ALA A 109 -9.99 3.37 6.90
CA ALA A 109 -8.68 3.66 6.35
C ALA A 109 -8.33 5.16 6.44
N LEU A 110 -9.30 6.04 6.14
CA LEU A 110 -9.10 7.49 6.18
C LEU A 110 -8.80 8.04 7.58
N ARG A 111 -9.31 7.40 8.64
CA ARG A 111 -9.05 7.81 10.04
C ARG A 111 -7.58 7.68 10.44
N ARG A 112 -6.77 6.96 9.67
CA ARG A 112 -5.32 6.84 9.86
C ARG A 112 -4.55 8.08 9.38
N TYR A 113 -5.19 8.95 8.60
CA TYR A 113 -4.58 10.15 8.04
C TYR A 113 -4.92 11.40 8.85
N GLU A 114 -3.97 12.32 8.90
CA GLU A 114 -4.09 13.58 9.65
C GLU A 114 -3.96 14.80 8.74
N GLY A 115 -4.42 15.95 9.22
CA GLY A 115 -4.23 17.25 8.56
C GLY A 115 -4.71 17.27 7.10
N ARG A 116 -3.81 17.67 6.19
CA ARG A 116 -4.12 17.87 4.76
C ARG A 116 -4.43 16.57 4.03
N ASP A 117 -3.82 15.46 4.42
CA ASP A 117 -4.06 14.16 3.80
C ASP A 117 -5.48 13.67 4.08
N ARG A 118 -5.98 13.96 5.29
CA ARG A 118 -7.38 13.71 5.63
C ARG A 118 -8.36 14.45 4.68
N ALA A 119 -8.08 15.71 4.37
CA ALA A 119 -8.87 16.49 3.42
C ALA A 119 -8.76 15.95 1.98
N ARG A 120 -7.57 15.54 1.55
CA ARG A 120 -7.33 14.91 0.23
C ARG A 120 -8.11 13.61 0.10
N GLY A 121 -8.06 12.76 1.11
CA GLY A 121 -8.79 11.51 1.15
C GLY A 121 -10.31 11.70 1.08
N LEU A 122 -10.87 12.68 1.81
CA LEU A 122 -12.30 12.98 1.71
C LEU A 122 -12.68 13.52 0.32
N ALA A 123 -11.86 14.39 -0.26
CA ALA A 123 -12.07 14.89 -1.61
C ALA A 123 -12.04 13.75 -2.65
N PHE A 124 -11.16 12.76 -2.48
CA PHE A 124 -11.14 11.56 -3.30
C PHE A 124 -12.44 10.76 -3.18
N LEU A 125 -12.92 10.48 -1.95
CA LEU A 125 -14.20 9.79 -1.75
C LEU A 125 -15.36 10.53 -2.42
N LEU A 126 -15.39 11.85 -2.26
CA LEU A 126 -16.41 12.70 -2.84
C LEU A 126 -16.38 12.64 -4.38
N SER A 127 -15.18 12.67 -4.97
CA SER A 127 -14.99 12.55 -6.41
C SER A 127 -15.48 11.20 -6.93
N ARG A 128 -15.07 10.09 -6.31
CA ARG A 128 -15.50 8.73 -6.72
C ARG A 128 -17.00 8.53 -6.57
N PHE A 129 -17.57 9.03 -5.47
CA PHE A 129 -19.02 8.96 -5.31
C PHE A 129 -19.73 9.78 -6.40
N LYS A 130 -19.25 10.98 -6.73
CA LYS A 130 -19.81 11.80 -7.80
C LYS A 130 -19.71 11.11 -9.17
N GLU A 131 -18.53 10.59 -9.52
CA GLU A 131 -18.29 9.87 -10.78
C GLU A 131 -19.25 8.68 -10.95
N ARG A 132 -19.47 7.91 -9.87
CA ARG A 132 -20.33 6.70 -9.91
C ARG A 132 -21.82 7.02 -9.91
N SER A 133 -22.24 8.01 -9.12
CA SER A 133 -23.66 8.32 -8.92
C SER A 133 -24.21 9.37 -9.89
N GLY A 134 -23.33 10.21 -10.43
CA GLY A 134 -23.65 11.24 -11.41
C GLY A 134 -24.45 12.41 -10.86
N PHE A 135 -24.38 12.72 -9.56
CA PHE A 135 -25.07 13.88 -8.97
C PHE A 135 -24.49 15.22 -9.48
N ASP A 136 -25.35 16.22 -9.56
CA ASP A 136 -25.02 17.55 -10.08
C ASP A 136 -24.04 18.32 -9.16
N GLY A 137 -23.40 19.39 -9.65
CA GLY A 137 -22.52 20.19 -8.79
C GLY A 137 -22.33 21.62 -9.27
N VAL A 138 -21.60 22.41 -8.49
CA VAL A 138 -21.35 23.83 -8.77
C VAL A 138 -19.85 24.09 -8.82
N HIS A 139 -19.42 24.80 -9.86
CA HIS A 139 -18.11 25.43 -9.93
C HIS A 139 -18.20 26.90 -9.54
N PHE A 140 -17.20 27.35 -8.81
CA PHE A 140 -16.97 28.74 -8.45
C PHE A 140 -15.49 28.92 -8.12
N SER A 141 -15.03 30.16 -7.98
CA SER A 141 -13.62 30.44 -7.65
C SER A 141 -13.26 29.89 -6.25
N PRO A 142 -12.21 29.03 -6.12
CA PRO A 142 -11.73 28.56 -4.81
C PRO A 142 -11.32 29.70 -3.86
N GLY A 143 -11.07 30.90 -4.39
CA GLY A 143 -10.81 32.11 -3.61
C GLY A 143 -11.95 32.48 -2.65
N VAL A 144 -13.21 32.12 -2.99
CA VAL A 144 -14.36 32.35 -2.09
C VAL A 144 -14.22 31.53 -0.81
N LEU A 145 -13.83 30.26 -0.91
CA LEU A 145 -13.61 29.38 0.25
C LEU A 145 -12.42 29.85 1.09
N LYS A 146 -11.34 30.33 0.46
CA LYS A 146 -10.20 30.93 1.17
C LYS A 146 -10.60 32.16 1.97
N GLY A 147 -11.38 33.07 1.37
CA GLY A 147 -11.89 34.24 2.08
C GLY A 147 -12.85 33.88 3.22
N LEU A 148 -13.63 32.81 3.08
CA LEU A 148 -14.46 32.30 4.17
C LEU A 148 -13.61 31.72 5.32
N LEU A 149 -12.51 31.03 5.04
CA LEU A 149 -11.62 30.45 6.07
C LEU A 149 -10.90 31.50 6.94
N GLU A 150 -10.82 32.75 6.49
CA GLU A 150 -10.26 33.88 7.23
C GLU A 150 -11.25 34.49 8.23
N ALA A 151 -12.56 34.26 8.05
CA ALA A 151 -13.60 34.78 8.92
C ALA A 151 -13.83 33.91 10.16
N ALA A 152 -14.40 34.50 11.22
CA ALA A 152 -14.79 33.76 12.42
C ALA A 152 -15.95 32.79 12.10
N PRO A 153 -15.86 31.49 12.46
CA PRO A 153 -16.89 30.50 12.16
C PRO A 153 -18.30 30.87 12.65
N GLU A 154 -18.40 31.50 13.83
CA GLU A 154 -19.67 31.94 14.41
C GLU A 154 -20.35 33.01 13.55
N ASP A 155 -19.55 33.92 12.99
CA ASP A 155 -20.06 34.97 12.11
C ASP A 155 -20.54 34.39 10.78
N LEU A 156 -19.87 33.36 10.27
CA LEU A 156 -20.30 32.66 9.05
C LEU A 156 -21.64 31.96 9.25
N LEU A 157 -21.81 31.26 10.38
CA LEU A 157 -23.08 30.62 10.72
C LEU A 157 -24.20 31.64 10.87
N ARG A 158 -23.93 32.75 11.58
CA ARG A 158 -24.90 33.85 11.74
C ARG A 158 -25.31 34.44 10.40
N GLN A 159 -24.35 34.74 9.52
CA GLN A 159 -24.62 35.27 8.18
C GLN A 159 -25.43 34.29 7.33
N GLY A 160 -25.09 32.99 7.36
CA GLY A 160 -25.85 31.97 6.64
C GLY A 160 -27.29 31.85 7.13
N TRP A 161 -27.50 31.92 8.45
CA TRP A 161 -28.83 31.88 9.05
C TRP A 161 -29.67 33.12 8.71
N GLU A 162 -29.06 34.31 8.81
CA GLU A 162 -29.72 35.57 8.48
C GLU A 162 -30.12 35.61 7.01
N SER A 163 -29.24 35.17 6.10
CA SER A 163 -29.58 35.07 4.67
C SER A 163 -30.69 34.07 4.41
N LEU A 164 -30.70 32.89 5.06
CA LEU A 164 -31.82 31.94 4.94
C LEU A 164 -33.15 32.55 5.40
N ARG A 165 -33.13 33.34 6.47
CA ARG A 165 -34.33 33.98 7.02
C ARG A 165 -34.84 35.13 6.14
N GLN A 166 -33.93 35.89 5.52
CA GLN A 166 -34.27 37.08 4.73
C GLN A 166 -34.57 36.75 3.27
N ASP A 167 -33.68 35.98 2.63
CA ASP A 167 -33.72 35.70 1.18
C ASP A 167 -34.41 34.38 0.86
N GLY A 168 -34.63 33.53 1.87
CA GLY A 168 -35.05 32.15 1.68
C GLY A 168 -33.91 31.24 1.19
N VAL A 169 -34.30 30.05 0.75
CA VAL A 169 -33.36 29.01 0.29
C VAL A 169 -32.81 29.35 -1.09
N HIS A 170 -31.48 29.29 -1.23
CA HIS A 170 -30.82 29.36 -2.52
C HIS A 170 -31.26 28.22 -3.43
N GLN A 171 -31.77 28.54 -4.62
CA GLN A 171 -32.36 27.57 -5.56
C GLN A 171 -31.40 26.41 -5.89
N LEU A 172 -30.09 26.70 -6.02
CA LEU A 172 -29.09 25.66 -6.27
C LEU A 172 -28.95 24.67 -5.11
N ASN A 173 -29.02 25.10 -3.84
CA ASN A 173 -28.90 24.17 -2.70
C ASN A 173 -30.04 23.14 -2.73
N GLU A 174 -31.27 23.58 -2.94
CA GLU A 174 -32.43 22.69 -3.04
C GLU A 174 -32.30 21.73 -4.22
N ARG A 175 -31.96 22.24 -5.41
CA ARG A 175 -31.83 21.44 -6.63
C ARG A 175 -30.73 20.39 -6.53
N LEU A 176 -29.57 20.75 -6.01
CA LEU A 176 -28.46 19.82 -5.85
C LEU A 176 -28.78 18.74 -4.82
N MET A 177 -29.51 19.06 -3.76
CA MET A 177 -29.95 18.05 -2.78
C MET A 177 -30.94 17.06 -3.38
N GLN A 178 -31.90 17.53 -4.18
CA GLN A 178 -32.80 16.65 -4.93
C GLN A 178 -32.01 15.74 -5.88
N SER A 179 -31.02 16.29 -6.59
CA SER A 179 -30.14 15.54 -7.50
C SER A 179 -29.32 14.47 -6.74
N LEU A 180 -28.74 14.84 -5.59
CA LEU A 180 -27.98 13.94 -4.72
C LEU A 180 -28.84 12.80 -4.18
N ILE A 181 -30.04 13.09 -3.70
CA ILE A 181 -31.01 12.08 -3.24
C ILE A 181 -31.33 11.10 -4.38
N ALA A 182 -31.65 11.63 -5.56
CA ALA A 182 -31.99 10.80 -6.71
C ALA A 182 -30.82 9.92 -7.17
N ALA A 183 -29.59 10.46 -7.11
CA ALA A 183 -28.37 9.74 -7.44
C ALA A 183 -28.07 8.63 -6.42
N ALA A 184 -28.09 8.95 -5.12
CA ALA A 184 -27.83 8.00 -4.05
C ALA A 184 -28.78 6.79 -4.08
N ARG A 185 -30.06 7.02 -4.40
CA ARG A 185 -31.06 5.95 -4.55
C ARG A 185 -30.76 4.97 -5.69
N ARG A 186 -30.07 5.41 -6.74
CA ARG A 186 -29.74 4.58 -7.92
C ARG A 186 -28.36 3.93 -7.82
N THR A 187 -27.48 4.49 -7.01
CA THR A 187 -26.15 3.92 -6.78
C THR A 187 -26.28 2.68 -5.91
N ALA A 188 -25.66 1.56 -6.30
CA ALA A 188 -25.60 0.36 -5.48
C ALA A 188 -24.57 0.53 -4.35
N GLU A 189 -23.32 0.79 -4.73
CA GLU A 189 -22.20 1.01 -3.81
C GLU A 189 -21.56 2.38 -4.04
N VAL A 190 -21.31 3.11 -2.94
CA VAL A 190 -20.70 4.44 -2.96
C VAL A 190 -19.31 4.43 -3.60
N LEU A 191 -18.51 3.40 -3.31
CA LEU A 191 -17.15 3.21 -3.83
C LEU A 191 -17.01 1.84 -4.50
N GLY A 192 -16.11 1.73 -5.47
CA GLY A 192 -15.68 0.44 -6.01
C GLY A 192 -14.59 -0.22 -5.14
N PRO A 193 -14.30 -1.52 -5.35
CA PRO A 193 -13.22 -2.21 -4.63
C PRO A 193 -11.86 -1.57 -4.86
N ASP A 194 -11.58 -1.11 -6.09
CA ASP A 194 -10.35 -0.37 -6.44
C ASP A 194 -10.22 0.95 -5.65
N ASP A 195 -11.33 1.65 -5.42
CA ASP A 195 -11.34 2.93 -4.71
C ASP A 195 -11.02 2.71 -3.22
N VAL A 196 -11.58 1.66 -2.62
CA VAL A 196 -11.29 1.28 -1.23
C VAL A 196 -9.82 0.89 -1.09
N ALA A 197 -9.30 0.06 -1.99
CA ALA A 197 -7.89 -0.34 -1.99
C ALA A 197 -6.94 0.87 -2.19
N ALA A 198 -7.34 1.85 -3.01
CA ALA A 198 -6.56 3.07 -3.21
C ALA A 198 -6.49 3.93 -1.93
N VAL A 199 -7.56 4.00 -1.15
CA VAL A 199 -7.58 4.72 0.14
C VAL A 199 -6.77 3.97 1.19
N GLU A 200 -6.92 2.66 1.28
CA GLU A 200 -6.18 1.80 2.22
C GLU A 200 -4.67 1.88 2.00
N ALA A 201 -4.24 1.96 0.74
CA ALA A 201 -2.82 2.06 0.39
C ALA A 201 -2.27 3.50 0.43
N GLY A 202 -3.12 4.51 0.62
CA GLY A 202 -2.73 5.92 0.58
C GLY A 202 -2.48 6.47 -0.82
N ASP A 203 -2.91 5.76 -1.87
CA ASP A 203 -2.85 6.24 -3.24
C ASP A 203 -3.82 7.39 -3.48
N ALA A 204 -4.98 7.37 -2.82
CA ALA A 204 -5.96 8.45 -2.85
C ALA A 204 -5.40 9.83 -2.42
N LEU A 205 -4.23 9.85 -1.77
CA LEU A 205 -3.57 11.05 -1.26
C LEU A 205 -2.50 11.60 -2.20
N ALA A 206 -2.07 10.79 -3.17
CA ALA A 206 -1.02 11.16 -4.11
C ALA A 206 -1.56 12.17 -5.16
N ASP A 207 -0.68 12.88 -5.85
CA ASP A 207 -1.10 13.73 -6.97
C ASP A 207 -1.66 12.87 -8.11
N GLU A 208 -2.60 13.39 -8.91
CA GLU A 208 -3.36 12.59 -9.90
C GLU A 208 -2.48 11.74 -10.83
N GLY A 209 -1.35 12.29 -11.29
CA GLY A 209 -0.40 11.55 -12.13
C GLY A 209 0.22 10.35 -11.40
N GLU A 210 0.52 10.49 -10.12
CA GLU A 210 1.05 9.41 -9.29
C GLU A 210 -0.02 8.36 -8.97
N GLN A 211 -1.27 8.77 -8.75
CA GLN A 211 -2.40 7.85 -8.58
C GLN A 211 -2.59 6.96 -9.81
N VAL A 212 -2.57 7.57 -11.00
CA VAL A 212 -2.72 6.85 -12.26
C VAL A 212 -1.56 5.87 -12.46
N ALA A 213 -0.31 6.31 -12.21
CA ALA A 213 0.86 5.44 -12.32
C ALA A 213 0.76 4.22 -11.38
N ARG A 214 0.42 4.43 -10.10
CA ARG A 214 0.25 3.34 -9.12
C ARG A 214 -0.84 2.36 -9.53
N ARG A 215 -2.00 2.87 -9.96
CA ARG A 215 -3.11 2.04 -10.42
C ARG A 215 -2.70 1.17 -11.61
N GLN A 216 -2.01 1.75 -12.60
CA GLN A 216 -1.54 1.02 -13.76
C GLN A 216 -0.55 -0.08 -13.37
N VAL A 217 0.39 0.20 -12.44
CA VAL A 217 1.32 -0.83 -11.95
C VAL A 217 0.58 -1.98 -11.28
N ARG A 218 -0.40 -1.70 -10.41
CA ARG A 218 -1.17 -2.77 -9.74
C ARG A 218 -2.03 -3.58 -10.71
N GLN A 219 -2.69 -2.92 -11.66
CA GLN A 219 -3.48 -3.61 -12.68
C GLN A 219 -2.60 -4.50 -13.56
N ALA A 220 -1.43 -4.00 -13.97
CA ALA A 220 -0.44 -4.79 -14.70
C ALA A 220 0.10 -5.96 -13.85
N ALA A 221 0.42 -5.73 -12.58
CA ALA A 221 0.92 -6.75 -11.67
C ALA A 221 -0.09 -7.88 -11.45
N ALA A 222 -1.37 -7.54 -11.26
CA ALA A 222 -2.45 -8.52 -11.14
C ALA A 222 -2.66 -9.32 -12.44
N ALA A 223 -2.54 -8.68 -13.60
CA ALA A 223 -2.63 -9.36 -14.90
C ALA A 223 -1.43 -10.31 -15.12
N LEU A 224 -0.21 -9.88 -14.79
CA LEU A 224 0.98 -10.73 -14.84
C LEU A 224 0.87 -11.91 -13.87
N GLU A 225 0.40 -11.67 -12.65
CA GLU A 225 0.20 -12.71 -11.64
C GLU A 225 -0.82 -13.76 -12.10
N ALA A 226 -1.92 -13.33 -12.71
CA ALA A 226 -2.95 -14.24 -13.23
C ALA A 226 -2.44 -15.17 -14.34
N ALA A 227 -1.39 -14.77 -15.06
CA ALA A 227 -0.74 -15.57 -16.10
C ALA A 227 0.28 -16.58 -15.54
N LEU A 228 0.69 -16.47 -14.26
CA LEU A 228 1.66 -17.37 -13.64
C LEU A 228 1.03 -18.68 -13.14
N PRO A 229 1.84 -19.76 -13.03
CA PRO A 229 1.38 -20.99 -12.39
C PRO A 229 1.04 -20.76 -10.90
N ARG A 230 -0.02 -21.42 -10.42
CA ARG A 230 -0.46 -21.31 -9.01
C ARG A 230 0.55 -21.88 -8.02
N TYR A 231 1.33 -22.88 -8.43
CA TYR A 231 2.32 -23.52 -7.57
C TYR A 231 3.72 -23.16 -8.04
N GLY A 232 4.60 -22.89 -7.07
CA GLY A 232 6.00 -22.63 -7.34
C GLY A 232 6.68 -23.81 -8.06
N PRO A 233 7.70 -23.53 -8.87
CA PRO A 233 8.50 -24.57 -9.51
C PRO A 233 9.21 -25.42 -8.44
N ARG A 234 9.57 -26.66 -8.80
CA ARG A 234 10.35 -27.51 -7.91
C ARG A 234 11.74 -26.88 -7.70
N PRO A 235 12.21 -26.75 -6.45
CA PRO A 235 13.50 -26.14 -6.17
C PRO A 235 14.62 -26.92 -6.88
N ARG A 236 15.55 -26.21 -7.51
CA ARG A 236 16.72 -26.84 -8.13
C ARG A 236 17.60 -27.45 -7.02
N SER A 237 17.98 -28.71 -7.19
CA SER A 237 18.95 -29.37 -6.31
C SER A 237 20.34 -28.79 -6.60
N GLY A 238 20.76 -27.76 -5.84
CA GLY A 238 22.06 -27.11 -5.98
C GLY A 238 22.92 -27.21 -4.71
N PRO A 239 24.26 -27.10 -4.81
CA PRO A 239 25.21 -27.40 -3.74
C PRO A 239 25.41 -26.27 -2.70
N HIS A 240 24.54 -25.26 -2.66
CA HIS A 240 24.75 -24.07 -1.84
C HIS A 240 23.78 -23.97 -0.67
N GLU A 241 23.69 -25.03 0.13
CA GLU A 241 23.26 -24.87 1.52
C GLU A 241 24.43 -24.22 2.26
N THR A 242 24.36 -22.91 2.49
CA THR A 242 25.30 -22.24 3.41
C THR A 242 24.73 -22.39 4.82
N PRO A 243 25.22 -23.34 5.64
CA PRO A 243 24.77 -23.47 7.01
C PRO A 243 25.19 -22.22 7.78
N THR A 244 24.22 -21.43 8.22
CA THR A 244 24.48 -20.37 9.19
C THR A 244 24.28 -20.97 10.58
N ARG A 245 25.36 -21.03 11.36
CA ARG A 245 25.22 -21.13 12.81
C ARG A 245 24.60 -19.81 13.28
N LEU A 246 23.36 -19.84 13.76
CA LEU A 246 22.81 -18.72 14.52
C LEU A 246 23.76 -18.49 15.72
N LEU A 247 24.49 -17.38 15.70
CA LEU A 247 25.37 -16.97 16.80
C LEU A 247 24.71 -15.97 17.74
N ASP A 248 23.48 -15.56 17.45
CA ASP A 248 22.70 -14.65 18.29
C ASP A 248 21.28 -15.19 18.48
N GLU A 249 20.79 -15.05 19.72
CA GLU A 249 19.50 -15.52 20.27
C GLU A 249 19.48 -17.00 20.69
N ASP A 250 20.07 -17.31 21.84
CA ASP A 250 19.29 -17.37 23.09
C ASP A 250 20.15 -17.85 24.27
N ALA A 251 20.11 -17.10 25.37
CA ALA A 251 20.59 -17.55 26.69
C ALA A 251 19.72 -18.69 27.29
N TYR A 252 18.75 -19.20 26.52
CA TYR A 252 17.86 -20.30 26.87
C TYR A 252 17.67 -21.23 25.67
N PRO A 253 17.94 -22.54 25.80
CA PRO A 253 17.81 -23.47 24.70
C PRO A 253 16.33 -23.71 24.33
N VAL A 254 15.94 -23.31 23.11
CA VAL A 254 14.65 -23.61 22.48
C VAL A 254 14.78 -24.88 21.62
N GLY A 255 14.34 -26.03 22.15
CA GLY A 255 14.37 -27.31 21.43
C GLY A 255 13.99 -28.50 22.32
N GLY A 256 13.34 -29.51 21.74
CA GLY A 256 13.01 -30.77 22.43
C GLY A 256 14.17 -31.77 22.47
N PHE A 257 13.96 -32.90 23.16
CA PHE A 257 14.94 -34.00 23.23
C PHE A 257 14.68 -35.02 22.12
N SER A 258 15.71 -35.37 21.34
CA SER A 258 15.55 -36.26 20.17
C SER A 258 15.94 -37.71 20.47
N SER A 259 16.88 -37.94 21.39
CA SER A 259 17.35 -39.28 21.75
C SER A 259 18.00 -39.31 23.14
N ILE A 260 18.48 -40.49 23.56
CA ILE A 260 19.27 -40.68 24.78
C ILE A 260 20.68 -41.11 24.37
N SER A 261 21.69 -40.51 24.97
CA SER A 261 23.12 -40.72 24.68
C SER A 261 23.88 -40.97 25.99
N THR A 262 25.02 -41.68 25.92
CA THR A 262 25.94 -41.83 27.06
C THR A 262 26.95 -40.67 27.19
N ARG A 263 26.83 -39.65 26.33
CA ARG A 263 27.67 -38.46 26.33
C ARG A 263 26.80 -37.20 26.31
N GLY A 264 27.11 -36.23 27.18
CA GLY A 264 26.42 -34.95 27.27
C GLY A 264 26.95 -34.06 28.40
N SER A 265 26.43 -32.84 28.49
CA SER A 265 26.69 -31.95 29.64
C SER A 265 25.80 -32.33 30.84
N ILE A 266 26.20 -31.96 32.06
CA ILE A 266 25.42 -32.19 33.29
C ILE A 266 24.01 -31.60 33.18
N GLU A 267 23.85 -30.48 32.49
CA GLU A 267 22.56 -29.81 32.22
C GLU A 267 21.59 -30.65 31.38
N SER A 268 22.11 -31.65 30.67
CA SER A 268 21.33 -32.56 29.82
C SER A 268 21.21 -33.96 30.43
N LEU A 269 21.64 -34.16 31.67
CA LEU A 269 21.53 -35.43 32.37
C LEU A 269 20.06 -35.83 32.55
N LEU A 270 19.72 -37.10 32.36
CA LEU A 270 18.36 -37.58 32.63
C LEU A 270 18.00 -37.37 34.10
N HIS A 271 16.78 -36.91 34.35
CA HIS A 271 16.27 -36.71 35.72
C HIS A 271 16.34 -37.98 36.57
N SER A 272 16.18 -39.16 35.94
CA SER A 272 16.32 -40.45 36.63
C SER A 272 17.74 -40.77 37.09
N GLN A 273 18.77 -40.12 36.54
CA GLN A 273 20.16 -40.30 36.98
C GLN A 273 20.49 -39.45 38.21
N LEU A 274 19.80 -38.31 38.40
CA LEU A 274 19.94 -37.48 39.59
C LEU A 274 19.49 -38.20 40.86
N ALA A 275 18.60 -39.21 40.73
CA ALA A 275 18.18 -40.04 41.86
C ALA A 275 19.32 -40.88 42.46
N TYR A 276 20.44 -41.04 41.75
CA TYR A 276 21.62 -41.74 42.26
C TYR A 276 22.61 -40.83 43.02
N MET A 277 22.35 -39.52 43.08
CA MET A 277 23.19 -38.58 43.82
C MET A 277 22.79 -38.60 45.29
N GLU A 278 23.66 -39.14 46.14
CA GLU A 278 23.44 -39.20 47.59
C GLU A 278 24.25 -38.09 48.28
N THR A 279 23.68 -37.50 49.33
CA THR A 279 24.24 -36.28 49.94
C THR A 279 25.40 -36.56 50.89
N ASP A 280 25.41 -37.76 51.51
CA ASP A 280 26.25 -38.05 52.68
C ASP A 280 27.15 -39.29 52.51
N GLU A 281 27.03 -40.07 51.43
CA GLU A 281 27.89 -41.23 51.15
C GLU A 281 28.65 -41.06 49.84
N ARG A 282 29.99 -41.07 49.91
CA ARG A 282 30.87 -41.15 48.73
C ARG A 282 31.78 -42.36 48.85
N PRO A 283 32.01 -43.13 47.76
CA PRO A 283 31.45 -42.93 46.42
C PRO A 283 30.01 -43.47 46.28
N ASP A 284 29.13 -42.70 45.62
CA ASP A 284 27.74 -43.09 45.36
C ASP A 284 27.58 -43.80 44.00
N LEU A 285 26.35 -44.23 43.71
CA LEU A 285 26.06 -44.93 42.44
C LEU A 285 26.15 -43.98 41.24
N PHE A 286 25.99 -42.67 41.45
CA PHE A 286 26.19 -41.66 40.42
C PHE A 286 27.67 -41.56 40.02
N ASP A 287 28.57 -41.47 41.00
CA ASP A 287 30.03 -41.43 40.82
C ASP A 287 30.53 -42.66 40.05
N MET A 288 30.03 -43.84 40.41
CA MET A 288 30.40 -45.09 39.75
C MET A 288 29.96 -45.14 38.29
N LYS A 289 28.76 -44.63 37.97
CA LYS A 289 28.26 -44.57 36.59
C LYS A 289 28.95 -43.47 35.78
N PHE A 290 29.30 -42.36 36.41
CA PHE A 290 30.05 -41.28 35.79
C PHE A 290 31.44 -41.78 35.34
N LEU A 291 32.17 -42.48 36.22
CA LEU A 291 33.50 -43.03 35.90
C LEU A 291 33.48 -44.14 34.83
N ARG A 292 32.33 -44.79 34.61
CA ARG A 292 32.16 -45.88 33.62
C ARG A 292 31.56 -45.42 32.30
N ASP A 293 31.31 -44.12 32.11
CA ASP A 293 30.58 -43.58 30.96
C ASP A 293 29.19 -44.24 30.75
N GLU A 294 28.52 -44.62 31.85
CA GLU A 294 27.21 -45.27 31.84
C GLU A 294 26.05 -44.31 32.12
N LEU A 295 26.34 -43.03 32.42
CA LEU A 295 25.32 -42.02 32.62
C LEU A 295 24.59 -41.71 31.31
N LEU A 296 23.28 -41.57 31.42
CA LEU A 296 22.43 -41.26 30.29
C LEU A 296 22.08 -39.77 30.29
N TYR A 297 22.24 -39.16 29.13
CA TYR A 297 21.95 -37.76 28.83
C TYR A 297 20.90 -37.70 27.73
N TYR A 298 20.02 -36.69 27.78
CA TYR A 298 19.20 -36.34 26.64
C TYR A 298 20.11 -35.77 25.54
N SER A 299 20.17 -36.41 24.38
CA SER A 299 20.70 -35.77 23.18
C SER A 299 19.64 -34.80 22.66
N ARG A 300 20.03 -33.54 22.58
CA ARG A 300 19.18 -32.48 22.05
C ARG A 300 19.11 -32.62 20.54
N ASP A 301 17.94 -32.33 19.98
CA ASP A 301 17.87 -32.00 18.57
C ASP A 301 18.60 -30.67 18.42
N GLU A 302 19.75 -30.67 17.75
CA GLU A 302 20.21 -29.45 17.12
C GLU A 302 19.22 -29.17 15.99
N ASN A 303 18.05 -28.63 16.34
CA ASN A 303 17.20 -27.91 15.40
C ASN A 303 17.96 -26.63 15.04
N GLN A 304 19.08 -26.79 14.32
CA GLN A 304 19.56 -25.78 13.41
C GLN A 304 18.41 -25.62 12.43
N PHE A 305 17.55 -24.62 12.69
CA PHE A 305 16.68 -24.10 11.66
C PHE A 305 17.61 -23.64 10.54
N PHE A 306 17.87 -24.51 9.56
CA PHE A 306 18.54 -24.15 8.33
C PHE A 306 17.60 -23.25 7.54
N ARG A 307 17.36 -22.02 8.01
CA ARG A 307 16.74 -21.00 7.18
C ARG A 307 17.78 -20.57 6.17
N ARG A 308 17.63 -21.05 4.94
CA ARG A 308 18.44 -20.59 3.81
C ARG A 308 18.21 -19.08 3.69
N ARG A 309 19.29 -18.29 3.75
CA ARG A 309 19.24 -16.85 3.51
C ARG A 309 19.41 -16.63 2.02
N ARG A 310 18.40 -16.04 1.38
CA ARG A 310 18.47 -15.67 -0.04
C ARG A 310 18.30 -14.16 -0.16
N THR A 311 19.17 -13.55 -0.96
CA THR A 311 19.11 -12.12 -1.27
C THR A 311 18.90 -11.96 -2.76
N PHE A 312 17.81 -11.29 -3.14
CA PHE A 312 17.48 -10.99 -4.52
C PHE A 312 17.74 -9.51 -4.81
N VAL A 313 18.64 -9.26 -5.74
CA VAL A 313 19.09 -7.90 -6.08
C VAL A 313 18.56 -7.51 -7.46
N PHE A 314 17.85 -6.40 -7.54
CA PHE A 314 17.38 -5.79 -8.79
C PHE A 314 18.20 -4.54 -9.07
N VAL A 315 18.98 -4.54 -10.15
CA VAL A 315 19.87 -3.44 -10.52
C VAL A 315 19.25 -2.67 -11.68
N LEU A 316 18.84 -1.43 -11.45
CA LEU A 316 18.20 -0.56 -12.44
C LEU A 316 19.21 0.43 -13.03
N GLN A 317 19.50 0.30 -14.32
CA GLN A 317 20.41 1.18 -15.05
C GLN A 317 19.74 2.52 -15.44
N PRO A 318 20.50 3.63 -15.56
CA PRO A 318 19.94 4.96 -15.80
C PRO A 318 19.31 5.13 -17.21
N ASP A 319 19.71 4.30 -18.17
CA ASP A 319 19.16 4.24 -19.53
C ASP A 319 17.68 3.81 -19.57
N LEU A 320 17.16 3.21 -18.49
CA LEU A 320 15.75 2.86 -18.33
C LEU A 320 14.80 4.04 -18.39
N THR A 321 15.29 5.29 -18.36
CA THR A 321 14.48 6.46 -18.72
C THR A 321 13.79 6.32 -20.08
N ALA A 322 14.38 5.57 -21.03
CA ALA A 322 13.76 5.27 -22.32
C ALA A 322 12.50 4.38 -22.23
N THR A 323 12.27 3.72 -21.08
CA THR A 323 11.07 2.90 -20.83
C THR A 323 9.83 3.73 -20.50
N ARG A 324 9.96 5.06 -20.36
CA ARG A 324 8.84 6.03 -20.22
C ARG A 324 8.09 6.26 -21.54
N PHE A 325 8.00 5.22 -22.35
CA PHE A 325 7.35 5.22 -23.65
C PHE A 325 6.23 4.16 -23.66
N LYS A 326 5.10 4.51 -24.26
CA LYS A 326 3.97 3.58 -24.46
C LYS A 326 4.01 3.06 -25.89
N ASP A 327 4.40 1.81 -26.05
CA ASP A 327 4.32 1.11 -27.32
C ASP A 327 2.86 0.82 -27.69
N ALA A 328 2.54 0.83 -29.00
CA ALA A 328 1.18 0.60 -29.48
C ALA A 328 0.67 -0.83 -29.17
N GLU A 329 1.59 -1.79 -29.10
CA GLU A 329 1.32 -3.20 -28.80
C GLU A 329 1.08 -3.46 -27.31
N LEU A 330 1.42 -2.52 -26.43
CA LEU A 330 1.33 -2.71 -24.98
C LEU A 330 0.15 -1.92 -24.37
N PRO A 331 -0.56 -2.52 -23.39
CA PRO A 331 -1.62 -1.79 -22.67
C PRO A 331 -1.06 -0.63 -21.83
N TYR A 332 0.17 -0.76 -21.34
CA TYR A 332 0.85 0.17 -20.42
C TYR A 332 2.24 0.57 -20.93
N GLN A 333 2.82 1.62 -20.34
CA GLN A 333 4.22 2.00 -20.59
C GLN A 333 5.18 0.90 -20.14
N ARG A 334 6.33 0.76 -20.81
CA ARG A 334 7.35 -0.26 -20.45
C ARG A 334 7.85 -0.12 -19.02
N GLY A 335 8.04 1.10 -18.53
CA GLY A 335 8.42 1.35 -17.14
C GLY A 335 7.36 0.86 -16.13
N VAL A 336 6.07 1.00 -16.45
CA VAL A 336 4.98 0.47 -15.62
C VAL A 336 5.02 -1.06 -15.57
N LEU A 337 5.26 -1.70 -16.72
CA LEU A 337 5.37 -3.17 -16.80
C LEU A 337 6.59 -3.70 -16.05
N LEU A 338 7.72 -2.97 -16.07
CA LEU A 338 8.90 -3.29 -15.28
C LEU A 338 8.58 -3.27 -13.77
N LEU A 339 7.96 -2.20 -13.28
CA LEU A 339 7.60 -2.11 -11.86
C LEU A 339 6.57 -3.19 -11.46
N ALA A 340 5.63 -3.50 -12.35
CA ALA A 340 4.69 -4.60 -12.17
C ALA A 340 5.42 -5.95 -12.08
N LEU A 341 6.35 -6.23 -13.00
CA LEU A 341 7.16 -7.45 -12.98
C LEU A 341 7.94 -7.58 -11.67
N MET A 342 8.61 -6.52 -11.21
CA MET A 342 9.38 -6.54 -9.97
C MET A 342 8.49 -6.80 -8.75
N THR A 343 7.38 -6.09 -8.63
CA THR A 343 6.44 -6.24 -7.51
C THR A 343 5.80 -7.63 -7.49
N THR A 344 5.39 -8.16 -8.65
CA THR A 344 4.87 -9.53 -8.76
C THR A 344 5.96 -10.57 -8.44
N ALA A 345 7.20 -10.38 -8.92
CA ALA A 345 8.30 -11.30 -8.64
C ALA A 345 8.60 -11.38 -7.13
N MET A 346 8.72 -10.23 -6.45
CA MET A 346 8.96 -10.17 -5.00
C MET A 346 7.82 -10.84 -4.21
N GLY A 347 6.57 -10.58 -4.61
CA GLY A 347 5.39 -11.21 -4.00
C GLY A 347 5.42 -12.74 -4.13
N LYS A 348 5.68 -13.25 -5.34
CA LYS A 348 5.74 -14.71 -5.60
C LYS A 348 6.91 -15.39 -4.93
N LEU A 349 8.08 -14.77 -4.88
CA LEU A 349 9.23 -15.31 -4.14
C LEU A 349 8.92 -15.39 -2.64
N THR A 350 8.28 -14.36 -2.08
CA THR A 350 7.86 -14.35 -0.68
C THR A 350 6.84 -15.46 -0.39
N GLU A 351 5.88 -15.67 -1.29
CA GLU A 351 4.89 -16.74 -1.19
C GLU A 351 5.54 -18.14 -1.28
N TRP A 352 6.32 -18.40 -2.32
CA TRP A 352 6.85 -19.72 -2.64
C TRP A 352 8.04 -20.13 -1.78
N LEU A 353 8.84 -19.17 -1.30
CA LEU A 353 10.01 -19.40 -0.46
C LEU A 353 9.75 -18.97 0.99
N SER A 354 8.51 -19.10 1.47
CA SER A 354 8.10 -18.70 2.83
C SER A 354 8.86 -19.38 3.98
N ALA A 355 9.57 -20.48 3.71
CA ALA A 355 10.46 -21.15 4.67
C ALA A 355 11.86 -20.52 4.77
N ASP A 356 12.27 -19.76 3.76
CA ASP A 356 13.59 -19.14 3.65
C ASP A 356 13.57 -17.73 4.27
N ALA A 357 14.75 -17.25 4.69
CA ALA A 357 14.92 -15.86 5.11
C ALA A 357 15.27 -15.02 3.87
N LEU A 358 14.30 -14.25 3.38
CA LEU A 358 14.42 -13.48 2.14
C LEU A 358 14.77 -12.02 2.42
N ALA A 359 15.70 -11.49 1.64
CA ALA A 359 15.97 -10.07 1.53
C ALA A 359 15.89 -9.65 0.05
N PHE A 360 15.35 -8.46 -0.21
CA PHE A 360 15.25 -7.89 -1.54
C PHE A 360 15.98 -6.54 -1.54
N GLU A 361 16.84 -6.32 -2.51
CA GLU A 361 17.50 -5.04 -2.69
C GLU A 361 17.22 -4.49 -4.09
N VAL A 362 16.81 -3.23 -4.17
CA VAL A 362 16.68 -2.52 -5.45
C VAL A 362 17.73 -1.43 -5.50
N LEU A 363 18.69 -1.61 -6.41
CA LEU A 363 19.84 -0.74 -6.60
C LEU A 363 19.60 0.16 -7.81
N PHE A 364 19.53 1.47 -7.58
CA PHE A 364 19.47 2.47 -8.63
C PHE A 364 20.90 2.89 -8.99
N VAL A 365 21.33 2.60 -10.22
CA VAL A 365 22.69 2.87 -10.67
C VAL A 365 22.77 4.27 -11.27
N GLY A 366 23.76 5.03 -10.83
CA GLY A 366 24.04 6.36 -11.37
C GLY A 366 25.39 6.89 -10.88
N ASP A 367 26.19 7.40 -11.81
CA ASP A 367 27.46 8.04 -11.50
C ASP A 367 27.21 9.55 -11.29
N GLY A 368 26.98 9.96 -10.04
CA GLY A 368 26.80 11.38 -9.66
C GLY A 368 25.61 11.65 -8.75
N GLU A 369 25.26 12.95 -8.60
CA GLU A 369 24.10 13.38 -7.81
C GLU A 369 22.77 13.29 -8.58
N GLU A 370 22.82 13.25 -9.91
CA GLU A 370 21.62 13.14 -10.73
C GLU A 370 20.97 11.76 -10.57
N ARG A 371 19.66 11.76 -10.29
CA ARG A 371 18.84 10.56 -10.10
C ARG A 371 17.84 10.43 -11.24
N PRO A 372 18.24 9.90 -12.41
CA PRO A 372 17.38 9.85 -13.59
C PRO A 372 16.09 9.05 -13.35
N LEU A 373 16.16 8.03 -12.50
CA LEU A 373 15.04 7.18 -12.08
C LEU A 373 14.37 7.61 -10.75
N GLY A 374 14.50 8.89 -10.37
CA GLY A 374 13.88 9.44 -9.17
C GLY A 374 12.36 9.19 -9.06
N PRO A 375 11.56 9.39 -10.13
CA PRO A 375 10.14 9.07 -10.12
C PRO A 375 9.83 7.59 -9.84
N GLU A 376 10.58 6.68 -10.46
CA GLU A 376 10.44 5.23 -10.28
C GLU A 376 10.81 4.80 -8.86
N LEU A 377 11.85 5.41 -8.27
CA LEU A 377 12.20 5.24 -6.87
C LEU A 377 11.08 5.70 -5.93
N ALA A 378 10.49 6.87 -6.17
CA ALA A 378 9.37 7.37 -5.36
C ALA A 378 8.14 6.44 -5.45
N LEU A 379 7.88 5.92 -6.64
CA LEU A 379 6.79 4.98 -6.88
C LEU A 379 7.03 3.64 -6.16
N LEU A 380 8.24 3.06 -6.26
CA LEU A 380 8.60 1.82 -5.53
C LEU A 380 8.58 2.00 -4.02
N LYS A 381 9.04 3.14 -3.49
CA LYS A 381 8.94 3.46 -2.05
C LYS A 381 7.52 3.34 -1.54
N THR A 382 6.55 3.73 -2.35
CA THR A 382 5.15 3.66 -1.94
C THR A 382 4.55 2.28 -2.16
N LEU A 383 4.82 1.66 -3.32
CA LEU A 383 4.33 0.32 -3.63
C LEU A 383 4.85 -0.75 -2.65
N LEU A 384 6.09 -0.59 -2.16
CA LEU A 384 6.78 -1.52 -1.27
C LEU A 384 6.86 -1.01 0.18
N ARG A 385 5.97 -0.08 0.58
CA ARG A 385 6.01 0.56 1.91
C ARG A 385 6.05 -0.45 3.06
N GLU A 386 5.19 -1.46 3.02
CA GLU A 386 5.12 -2.48 4.06
C GLU A 386 6.37 -3.38 4.09
N PRO A 387 6.82 -3.97 2.96
CA PRO A 387 8.10 -4.69 2.91
C PRO A 387 9.32 -3.87 3.37
N ILE A 388 9.36 -2.58 3.05
CA ILE A 388 10.43 -1.67 3.51
C ILE A 388 10.36 -1.46 5.02
N THR A 389 9.16 -1.24 5.56
CA THR A 389 8.95 -1.07 7.01
C THR A 389 9.37 -2.33 7.78
N ASN A 390 9.09 -3.51 7.20
CA ASN A 390 9.48 -4.81 7.74
C ASN A 390 10.95 -5.16 7.49
N ARG A 391 11.73 -4.28 6.85
CA ARG A 391 13.15 -4.49 6.45
C ARG A 391 13.37 -5.70 5.53
N ALA A 392 12.33 -6.15 4.82
CA ALA A 392 12.43 -7.18 3.80
C ALA A 392 12.94 -6.61 2.46
N VAL A 393 12.67 -5.32 2.19
CA VAL A 393 13.12 -4.61 0.98
C VAL A 393 14.00 -3.41 1.37
N SER A 394 15.15 -3.27 0.72
CA SER A 394 15.96 -2.04 0.72
C SER A 394 15.96 -1.38 -0.67
N LEU A 395 16.02 -0.05 -0.70
CA LEU A 395 16.13 0.74 -1.92
C LEU A 395 17.36 1.63 -1.79
N GLU A 396 18.40 1.38 -2.60
CA GLU A 396 19.69 2.05 -2.49
C GLU A 396 20.12 2.67 -3.81
N HIS A 397 21.06 3.62 -3.73
CA HIS A 397 21.68 4.24 -4.90
C HIS A 397 23.17 4.00 -4.84
N LEU A 398 23.73 3.42 -5.90
CA LEU A 398 25.14 3.03 -5.96
C LEU A 398 25.76 3.47 -7.29
N ALA A 399 27.05 3.80 -7.25
CA ALA A 399 27.82 4.02 -8.47
C ALA A 399 28.04 2.68 -9.20
N THR A 400 28.17 2.73 -10.53
CA THR A 400 28.30 1.53 -11.38
C THR A 400 29.44 0.61 -10.92
N ALA A 401 30.56 1.20 -10.52
CA ALA A 401 31.74 0.48 -10.05
C ALA A 401 31.53 -0.27 -8.72
N GLN A 402 30.58 0.16 -7.89
CA GLN A 402 30.37 -0.38 -6.53
C GLN A 402 29.41 -1.57 -6.52
N VAL A 403 28.57 -1.72 -7.53
CA VAL A 403 27.47 -2.68 -7.49
C VAL A 403 28.01 -4.13 -7.44
N ALA A 404 29.19 -4.41 -8.03
CA ALA A 404 29.73 -5.77 -8.12
C ALA A 404 30.32 -6.20 -6.77
N GLU A 405 31.03 -5.27 -6.13
CA GLU A 405 31.57 -5.44 -4.80
C GLU A 405 30.43 -5.60 -3.78
N HIS A 406 29.36 -4.81 -3.93
CA HIS A 406 28.16 -4.92 -3.09
C HIS A 406 27.51 -6.29 -3.18
N CYS A 407 27.21 -6.78 -4.39
CA CYS A 407 26.65 -8.11 -4.60
C CYS A 407 27.59 -9.22 -4.09
N ALA A 408 28.91 -9.10 -4.30
CA ALA A 408 29.89 -10.06 -3.81
C ALA A 408 29.97 -10.09 -2.27
N ASN A 409 29.73 -8.96 -1.60
CA ASN A 409 29.64 -8.90 -0.13
C ASN A 409 28.36 -9.57 0.38
N LEU A 410 27.22 -9.36 -0.28
CA LEU A 410 25.96 -10.05 0.05
C LEU A 410 26.07 -11.58 -0.11
N ALA A 411 26.77 -12.03 -1.17
CA ALA A 411 27.02 -13.44 -1.45
C ALA A 411 27.85 -14.16 -0.36
N ARG A 412 28.56 -13.42 0.51
CA ARG A 412 29.29 -14.02 1.65
C ARG A 412 28.37 -14.50 2.76
N HIS A 413 27.15 -13.96 2.84
CA HIS A 413 26.22 -14.19 3.95
C HIS A 413 24.88 -14.78 3.50
N SER A 414 24.62 -14.83 2.20
CA SER A 414 23.38 -15.30 1.61
C SER A 414 23.61 -15.84 0.20
N GLN A 415 22.71 -16.71 -0.27
CA GLN A 415 22.64 -17.03 -1.69
C GLN A 415 22.14 -15.78 -2.43
N CYS A 416 23.02 -15.15 -3.21
CA CYS A 416 22.73 -13.90 -3.89
C CYS A 416 22.40 -14.14 -5.36
N CYS A 417 21.20 -13.73 -5.76
CA CYS A 417 20.74 -13.73 -7.15
C CYS A 417 20.55 -12.27 -7.60
N CYS A 418 21.14 -11.89 -8.72
CA CYS A 418 21.14 -10.52 -9.21
C CYS A 418 20.50 -10.44 -10.61
N LEU A 419 19.56 -9.51 -10.80
CA LEU A 419 18.98 -9.17 -12.09
C LEU A 419 19.39 -7.76 -12.49
N VAL A 420 20.16 -7.64 -13.57
CA VAL A 420 20.53 -6.35 -14.18
C VAL A 420 19.47 -5.96 -15.20
N ILE A 421 18.87 -4.79 -15.06
CA ILE A 421 17.78 -4.32 -15.91
C ILE A 421 18.21 -3.03 -16.59
N ALA A 422 18.15 -3.04 -17.93
CA ALA A 422 18.62 -1.92 -18.76
C ALA A 422 17.96 -1.96 -20.14
N VAL A 423 18.14 -0.88 -20.91
CA VAL A 423 17.87 -0.89 -22.36
C VAL A 423 19.00 -1.62 -23.08
N ASP A 424 20.23 -1.48 -22.61
CA ASP A 424 21.39 -2.24 -23.07
C ASP A 424 22.21 -2.73 -21.85
N PRO A 425 21.94 -3.93 -21.32
CA PRO A 425 22.53 -4.38 -20.06
C PRO A 425 24.04 -4.60 -20.23
N PRO A 426 24.87 -4.02 -19.36
CA PRO A 426 26.31 -4.26 -19.39
C PRO A 426 26.61 -5.73 -19.10
N GLU A 427 27.63 -6.27 -19.77
CA GLU A 427 28.19 -7.56 -19.39
C GLU A 427 28.82 -7.45 -18.00
N TRP A 428 28.42 -8.36 -17.12
CA TRP A 428 28.76 -8.22 -15.72
C TRP A 428 29.05 -9.55 -15.05
N GLU A 429 30.18 -9.61 -14.37
CA GLU A 429 30.61 -10.77 -13.60
C GLU A 429 30.79 -10.37 -12.14
N ALA A 430 30.07 -11.04 -11.25
CA ALA A 430 30.22 -10.90 -9.81
C ALA A 430 30.52 -12.28 -9.19
N ARG A 431 31.56 -12.34 -8.35
CA ARG A 431 32.02 -13.61 -7.78
C ARG A 431 30.96 -14.20 -6.85
N ALA A 432 30.61 -15.47 -7.06
CA ALA A 432 29.63 -16.22 -6.26
C ALA A 432 28.21 -15.63 -6.25
N VAL A 433 27.85 -14.86 -7.30
CA VAL A 433 26.52 -14.31 -7.51
C VAL A 433 25.96 -14.90 -8.80
N GLU A 434 24.71 -15.37 -8.78
CA GLU A 434 24.01 -15.74 -10.01
C GLU A 434 23.49 -14.46 -10.68
N VAL A 435 24.10 -14.07 -11.79
CA VAL A 435 23.73 -12.84 -12.52
C VAL A 435 22.89 -13.20 -13.74
N ALA A 436 21.73 -12.55 -13.86
CA ALA A 436 20.90 -12.54 -15.06
C ALA A 436 20.72 -11.10 -15.53
N SER A 437 20.42 -10.91 -16.82
CA SER A 437 20.11 -9.58 -17.37
C SER A 437 18.76 -9.57 -18.09
N LEU A 438 18.04 -8.47 -17.92
CA LEU A 438 16.75 -8.18 -18.54
C LEU A 438 16.90 -6.94 -19.42
N ARG A 439 16.85 -7.15 -20.74
CA ARG A 439 16.87 -6.07 -21.73
C ARG A 439 15.46 -5.59 -22.06
N ILE A 440 15.24 -4.28 -22.00
CA ILE A 440 13.95 -3.62 -22.27
C ILE A 440 14.14 -2.52 -23.33
N ASP A 441 14.51 -2.93 -24.55
CA ASP A 441 14.70 -2.05 -25.71
C ASP A 441 13.44 -1.87 -26.56
N GLY A 442 12.43 -2.73 -26.40
CA GLY A 442 11.15 -2.68 -27.10
C GLY A 442 9.97 -3.24 -26.30
N PRO A 443 8.84 -3.55 -26.95
CA PRO A 443 7.64 -4.07 -26.27
C PRO A 443 7.82 -5.49 -25.73
N ARG A 444 8.81 -6.24 -26.23
CA ARG A 444 9.11 -7.62 -25.85
C ARG A 444 10.44 -7.67 -25.10
N PRO A 445 10.44 -7.85 -23.77
CA PRO A 445 11.68 -7.93 -23.02
C PRO A 445 12.44 -9.22 -23.31
N VAL A 446 13.77 -9.18 -23.19
CA VAL A 446 14.65 -10.33 -23.38
C VAL A 446 15.39 -10.63 -22.09
N LEU A 447 15.29 -11.88 -21.61
CA LEU A 447 16.01 -12.36 -20.44
C LEU A 447 17.22 -13.19 -20.89
N ALA A 448 18.41 -12.82 -20.42
CA ALA A 448 19.63 -13.62 -20.58
C ALA A 448 20.05 -14.15 -19.20
N GLY A 449 20.24 -15.47 -19.10
CA GLY A 449 20.71 -16.13 -17.88
C GLY A 449 22.23 -16.21 -17.80
N ALA A 450 22.73 -16.73 -16.67
CA ALA A 450 24.16 -16.95 -16.43
C ALA A 450 24.84 -17.86 -17.47
N ASP A 451 24.09 -18.79 -18.08
CA ASP A 451 24.58 -19.72 -19.11
C ASP A 451 24.57 -19.13 -20.53
N ALA A 452 24.41 -17.81 -20.69
CA ALA A 452 24.49 -17.05 -21.96
C ALA A 452 23.47 -17.42 -23.06
N GLU A 453 22.52 -18.33 -22.83
CA GLU A 453 21.40 -18.51 -23.76
C GLU A 453 20.42 -17.34 -23.67
N GLN A 454 20.41 -16.49 -24.71
CA GLN A 454 19.40 -15.46 -24.88
C GLN A 454 18.03 -16.12 -25.10
N PHE A 455 17.10 -15.91 -24.17
CA PHE A 455 15.75 -16.39 -24.32
C PHE A 455 14.91 -15.33 -25.04
N VAL A 456 14.75 -15.49 -26.35
CA VAL A 456 13.80 -14.68 -27.14
C VAL A 456 12.42 -15.31 -27.02
N VAL A 457 11.47 -14.57 -26.46
CA VAL A 457 10.13 -15.07 -26.21
C VAL A 457 9.35 -15.22 -27.52
N GLY A 458 8.97 -16.45 -27.86
CA GLY A 458 8.06 -16.75 -28.97
C GLY A 458 6.58 -16.60 -28.60
N ALA A 459 6.19 -15.51 -27.94
CA ALA A 459 4.79 -15.22 -27.65
C ALA A 459 4.14 -14.47 -28.82
N ASP A 460 2.89 -14.77 -29.14
CA ASP A 460 2.16 -14.07 -30.20
C ASP A 460 1.84 -12.63 -29.78
N ASP A 461 1.49 -12.41 -28.51
CA ASP A 461 1.20 -11.11 -27.92
C ASP A 461 2.40 -10.50 -27.16
N ALA A 462 2.54 -9.18 -27.23
CA ALA A 462 3.64 -8.47 -26.58
C ALA A 462 3.53 -8.46 -25.05
N PHE A 463 2.31 -8.41 -24.48
CA PHE A 463 2.11 -8.46 -23.04
C PHE A 463 2.40 -9.87 -22.49
N ASP A 464 1.99 -10.91 -23.22
CA ASP A 464 2.33 -12.30 -22.86
C ASP A 464 3.85 -12.53 -22.78
N ALA A 465 4.65 -11.81 -23.58
CA ALA A 465 6.10 -11.89 -23.48
C ALA A 465 6.64 -11.49 -22.10
N TRP A 466 6.02 -10.52 -21.43
CA TRP A 466 6.38 -10.12 -20.06
C TRP A 466 6.04 -11.21 -19.04
N ALA A 467 4.90 -11.87 -19.19
CA ALA A 467 4.50 -12.97 -18.30
C ALA A 467 5.46 -14.17 -18.42
N VAL A 468 5.86 -14.53 -19.65
CA VAL A 468 6.82 -15.60 -19.89
C VAL A 468 8.21 -15.26 -19.33
N VAL A 469 8.67 -14.01 -19.48
CA VAL A 469 9.94 -13.55 -18.89
C VAL A 469 9.88 -13.65 -17.36
N LEU A 470 8.78 -13.20 -16.74
CA LEU A 470 8.59 -13.29 -15.30
C LEU A 470 8.58 -14.75 -14.82
N GLU A 471 7.88 -15.64 -15.52
CA GLU A 471 7.87 -17.07 -15.18
C GLU A 471 9.28 -17.67 -15.27
N ARG A 472 10.03 -17.36 -16.33
CA ARG A 472 11.39 -17.86 -16.52
C ARG A 472 12.33 -17.32 -15.45
N LEU A 473 12.23 -16.04 -15.11
CA LEU A 473 12.99 -15.41 -14.02
C LEU A 473 12.73 -16.14 -12.70
N LEU A 474 11.46 -16.34 -12.33
CA LEU A 474 11.09 -17.03 -11.10
C LEU A 474 11.58 -18.49 -11.08
N ARG A 475 11.53 -19.20 -12.22
CA ARG A 475 12.06 -20.57 -12.34
C ARG A 475 13.58 -20.64 -12.18
N ASN A 476 14.30 -19.60 -12.56
CA ASN A 476 15.76 -19.57 -12.38
C ASN A 476 16.11 -19.34 -10.90
N TRP A 477 15.31 -18.56 -10.18
CA TRP A 477 15.58 -18.11 -8.82
C TRP A 477 15.11 -19.03 -7.68
N VAL A 478 14.11 -19.89 -7.93
CA VAL A 478 13.56 -20.86 -6.97
C VAL A 478 14.38 -22.15 -6.97
#